data_AF-A0A917ZC77-F1
#
_entry.id   AF-A0A917ZC77-F1
#
_cell.length_a   1.000
_cell.length_b   1.000
_cell.length_c   1.000
_cell.angle_alpha   90.00
_cell.angle_beta   90.00
_cell.angle_gamma   90.00
#
_symmetry.space_group_name_H-M   'P 1'
#
loop_
_entity.id
_entity.type
_entity.pdbx_description
1 polymer ?
#
loop_
_entity_poly.entity_id
_entity_poly.type
_entity_poly.pdbx_seq_one_letter_code
_entity_poly.pdbx_strand_id
1 'polypeptide(L)'
;MHMRTLMPVGLILVAAMMLPGTALSAGGGAPPHEQLQEAWRQVDDLLEGFLAPQQQQVLNDLSYATAVDGLCDSFDVDRAKFVQAFDELTPQADDYSADEAEHFKQHLLFSYGLVMGLFMAEGALDQTGFCRQAQAHRDDPETPHFWE
;
A
#
# COMPACT_ATOMS: atom_id res chain seq x y z
N MET A 1 39.38 76.83 -30.83
CA MET A 1 39.39 75.47 -30.25
C MET A 1 39.13 75.61 -28.76
N HIS A 2 37.90 75.36 -28.32
CA HIS A 2 37.50 75.48 -26.93
C HIS A 2 36.85 74.19 -26.45
N MET A 3 37.35 73.77 -25.29
CA MET A 3 37.14 72.54 -24.56
C MET A 3 35.78 72.56 -23.85
N ARG A 4 35.01 71.48 -24.00
CA ARG A 4 33.79 71.09 -23.25
C ARG A 4 33.54 69.63 -23.68
N THR A 5 33.30 68.64 -22.82
CA THR A 5 32.47 68.63 -21.62
C THR A 5 32.82 67.38 -20.80
N LEU A 6 32.89 67.52 -19.49
CA LEU A 6 32.95 66.42 -18.51
C LEU A 6 31.62 65.64 -18.52
N MET A 7 31.69 64.31 -18.51
CA MET A 7 30.52 63.43 -18.37
C MET A 7 30.57 62.76 -16.98
N PRO A 8 29.44 62.66 -16.25
CA PRO A 8 29.44 62.26 -14.86
C PRO A 8 29.57 60.74 -14.69
N VAL A 9 30.28 60.39 -13.62
CA VAL A 9 30.39 59.06 -13.02
C VAL A 9 28.99 58.58 -12.62
N GLY A 10 28.41 57.69 -13.42
CA GLY A 10 27.19 56.95 -13.08
C GLY A 10 27.54 55.69 -12.30
N LEU A 11 27.55 55.80 -10.97
CA LEU A 11 27.68 54.66 -10.07
C LEU A 11 26.35 53.88 -10.07
N ILE A 12 26.26 52.81 -10.83
CA ILE A 12 25.11 51.88 -10.78
C ILE A 12 25.33 50.95 -9.58
N LEU A 13 24.64 51.22 -8.47
CA LEU A 13 24.49 50.25 -7.36
C LEU A 13 23.63 49.08 -7.85
N VAL A 14 24.27 47.94 -8.10
CA VAL A 14 23.57 46.66 -8.27
C VAL A 14 23.20 46.16 -6.87
N ALA A 15 21.96 46.44 -6.44
CA ALA A 15 21.39 45.82 -5.26
C ALA A 15 21.07 44.36 -5.58
N ALA A 16 21.98 43.46 -5.23
CA ALA A 16 21.73 42.02 -5.22
C ALA A 16 20.67 41.71 -4.16
N MET A 17 19.40 41.68 -4.58
CA MET A 17 18.31 41.15 -3.76
C MET A 17 18.56 39.65 -3.58
N MET A 18 19.19 39.30 -2.47
CA MET A 18 19.22 37.92 -1.98
C MET A 18 17.78 37.55 -1.61
N LEU A 19 17.08 36.90 -2.53
CA LEU A 19 15.86 36.17 -2.23
C LEU A 19 16.28 35.00 -1.32
N PRO A 20 15.84 34.95 -0.04
CA PRO A 20 15.99 33.74 0.74
C PRO A 20 15.17 32.66 0.04
N GLY A 21 15.86 31.72 -0.61
CA GLY A 21 15.26 30.54 -1.16
C GLY A 21 14.65 29.75 -0.02
N THR A 22 13.34 29.89 0.19
CA THR A 22 12.55 28.95 0.96
C THR A 22 12.54 27.65 0.16
N ALA A 23 13.54 26.81 0.39
CA ALA A 23 13.45 25.40 0.08
C ALA A 23 12.26 24.85 0.87
N LEU A 24 11.10 24.79 0.21
CA LEU A 24 10.02 23.92 0.62
C LEU A 24 10.58 22.50 0.51
N SER A 25 11.14 21.98 1.59
CA SER A 25 11.21 20.54 1.78
C SER A 25 9.77 20.07 1.78
N ALA A 26 9.30 19.53 0.65
CA ALA A 26 8.12 18.71 0.64
C ALA A 26 8.31 17.68 1.75
N GLY A 27 7.41 17.68 2.74
CA GLY A 27 7.41 16.72 3.83
C GLY A 27 7.15 15.33 3.26
N GLY A 28 8.18 14.71 2.69
CA GLY A 28 8.16 13.33 2.23
C GLY A 28 8.38 12.43 3.44
N GLY A 29 7.28 12.06 4.09
CA GLY A 29 7.30 10.86 4.93
C GLY A 29 7.66 9.64 4.07
N ALA A 30 8.17 8.59 4.70
CA ALA A 30 8.36 7.31 4.05
C ALA A 30 7.02 6.83 3.44
N PRO A 31 7.01 6.09 2.31
CA PRO A 31 5.81 5.44 1.78
C PRO A 31 5.07 4.63 2.86
N PRO A 32 3.73 4.49 2.79
CA PRO A 32 2.95 3.75 3.79
C PRO A 32 3.50 2.36 4.13
N HIS A 33 3.93 1.60 3.13
CA HIS A 33 4.53 0.29 3.32
C HIS A 33 5.79 0.32 4.19
N GLU A 34 6.68 1.30 3.96
CA GLU A 34 7.89 1.49 4.78
C GLU A 34 7.53 1.90 6.21
N GLN A 35 6.47 2.68 6.41
CA GLN A 35 6.00 3.06 7.75
C GLN A 35 5.46 1.86 8.54
N LEU A 36 4.93 0.85 7.85
CA LEU A 36 4.32 -0.35 8.44
C LEU A 36 5.21 -1.59 8.31
N GLN A 37 6.45 -1.46 7.85
CA GLN A 37 7.33 -2.61 7.54
C GLN A 37 7.50 -3.58 8.71
N GLU A 38 7.56 -3.07 9.94
CA GLU A 38 7.80 -3.88 11.13
C GLU A 38 6.53 -4.63 11.56
N ALA A 39 5.36 -4.08 11.25
CA ALA A 39 4.10 -4.77 11.45
C ALA A 39 3.91 -5.87 10.40
N TRP A 40 4.28 -5.60 9.14
CA TRP A 40 4.33 -6.62 8.09
C TRP A 40 5.27 -7.77 8.45
N ARG A 41 6.48 -7.47 8.90
CA ARG A 41 7.46 -8.47 9.35
C ARG A 41 6.88 -9.39 10.44
N GLN A 42 6.12 -8.83 11.40
CA GLN A 42 5.49 -9.64 12.44
C GLN A 42 4.36 -10.53 11.92
N VAL A 43 3.63 -10.08 10.91
CA VAL A 43 2.62 -10.91 10.24
C VAL A 43 3.29 -12.01 9.42
N ASP A 44 4.36 -11.71 8.69
CA ASP A 44 5.13 -12.71 7.95
C ASP A 44 5.70 -13.79 8.89
N ASP A 45 6.30 -13.39 10.00
CA ASP A 45 6.81 -14.32 11.04
C ASP A 45 5.68 -15.21 11.61
N LEU A 46 4.44 -14.69 11.70
CA LEU A 46 3.28 -15.44 12.18
C LEU A 46 2.76 -16.44 11.15
N LEU A 47 2.81 -16.07 9.87
CA LEU A 47 2.38 -16.92 8.75
C LEU A 47 3.42 -17.98 8.38
N GLU A 48 4.69 -17.75 8.71
CA GLU A 48 5.78 -18.69 8.46
C GLU A 48 5.52 -20.03 9.16
N GLY A 49 5.50 -21.11 8.37
CA GLY A 49 5.23 -22.46 8.87
C GLY A 49 3.75 -22.79 9.11
N PHE A 50 2.84 -21.81 9.03
CA PHE A 50 1.40 -22.04 9.06
C PHE A 50 0.83 -22.29 7.66
N LEU A 51 1.18 -21.43 6.70
CA LEU A 51 0.75 -21.54 5.30
C LEU A 51 1.96 -21.75 4.38
N ALA A 52 1.76 -22.54 3.32
CA ALA A 52 2.74 -22.60 2.22
C ALA A 52 2.82 -21.25 1.50
N PRO A 53 3.94 -20.92 0.82
CA PRO A 53 4.10 -19.60 0.17
C PRO A 53 2.97 -19.23 -0.79
N GLN A 54 2.44 -20.20 -1.56
CA GLN A 54 1.31 -19.95 -2.46
C GLN A 54 0.01 -19.66 -1.69
N GLN A 55 -0.20 -20.31 -0.55
CA GLN A 55 -1.37 -20.05 0.31
C GLN A 55 -1.26 -18.68 1.00
N GLN A 56 -0.05 -18.27 1.40
CA GLN A 56 0.19 -16.92 1.94
C GLN A 56 -0.13 -15.86 0.89
N GLN A 57 0.28 -16.07 -0.37
CA GLN A 57 -0.06 -15.17 -1.46
C GLN A 57 -1.58 -15.06 -1.64
N VAL A 58 -2.30 -16.18 -1.68
CA VAL A 58 -3.77 -16.17 -1.80
C VAL A 58 -4.43 -15.47 -0.60
N LEU A 59 -3.95 -15.69 0.63
CA LEU A 59 -4.42 -14.97 1.82
C LEU A 59 -4.22 -13.45 1.66
N ASN A 60 -3.03 -13.04 1.20
CA ASN A 60 -2.71 -11.63 0.96
C ASN A 60 -3.61 -11.02 -0.12
N ASP A 61 -3.85 -11.71 -1.23
CA ASP A 61 -4.69 -11.22 -2.32
C ASP A 61 -6.16 -11.06 -1.87
N LEU A 62 -6.69 -12.00 -1.08
CA LEU A 62 -8.04 -11.93 -0.50
C LEU A 62 -8.16 -10.77 0.51
N SER A 63 -7.16 -10.61 1.38
CA SER A 63 -7.10 -9.53 2.36
C SER A 63 -6.95 -8.16 1.69
N TYR A 64 -6.13 -8.05 0.65
CA TYR A 64 -5.97 -6.84 -0.15
C TYR A 64 -7.29 -6.47 -0.84
N ALA A 65 -7.95 -7.43 -1.48
CA ALA A 65 -9.22 -7.21 -2.14
C ALA A 65 -10.30 -6.68 -1.20
N THR A 66 -10.36 -7.22 0.00
CA THR A 66 -11.32 -6.79 1.02
C THR A 66 -10.97 -5.41 1.59
N ALA A 67 -9.69 -5.11 1.80
CA ALA A 67 -9.26 -3.78 2.23
C ALA A 67 -9.57 -2.72 1.16
N VAL A 68 -9.41 -3.05 -0.11
CA VAL A 68 -9.77 -2.18 -1.24
C VAL A 68 -11.26 -1.93 -1.30
N ASP A 69 -12.11 -2.97 -1.23
CA ASP A 69 -13.58 -2.82 -1.16
C ASP A 69 -14.00 -1.89 0.00
N GLY A 70 -13.38 -2.06 1.17
CA GLY A 70 -13.65 -1.20 2.33
C GLY A 70 -13.15 0.25 2.23
N LEU A 71 -12.27 0.59 1.29
CA LEU A 71 -11.60 1.90 1.21
C LEU A 71 -11.76 2.63 -0.13
N CYS A 72 -12.02 1.93 -1.22
CA CYS A 72 -11.97 2.46 -2.57
C CYS A 72 -13.34 2.36 -3.23
N ASP A 73 -13.85 3.49 -3.73
CA ASP A 73 -15.11 3.49 -4.45
C ASP A 73 -15.06 2.59 -5.70
N SER A 74 -16.18 1.96 -6.04
CA SER A 74 -16.34 1.12 -7.25
C SER A 74 -15.50 -0.16 -7.26
N PHE A 75 -15.15 -0.67 -6.09
CA PHE A 75 -14.66 -2.02 -5.88
C PHE A 75 -15.67 -2.77 -5.01
N ASP A 76 -16.10 -3.93 -5.48
CA ASP A 76 -16.95 -4.85 -4.73
C ASP A 76 -16.27 -6.22 -4.80
N VAL A 77 -16.04 -6.88 -3.67
CA VAL A 77 -15.50 -8.24 -3.68
C VAL A 77 -16.49 -9.20 -4.35
N ASP A 78 -16.01 -9.92 -5.37
CA ASP A 78 -16.69 -11.08 -5.96
C ASP A 78 -16.74 -12.19 -4.90
N ARG A 79 -17.87 -12.25 -4.20
CA ARG A 79 -18.08 -13.16 -3.07
C ARG A 79 -17.92 -14.62 -3.47
N ALA A 80 -18.23 -14.99 -4.71
CA ALA A 80 -18.10 -16.37 -5.16
C ALA A 80 -16.62 -16.76 -5.31
N LYS A 81 -15.82 -15.91 -5.98
CA LYS A 81 -14.36 -16.11 -6.08
C LYS A 81 -13.69 -16.08 -4.70
N PHE A 82 -14.11 -15.15 -3.84
CA PHE A 82 -13.57 -15.04 -2.48
C PHE A 82 -13.80 -16.33 -1.69
N VAL A 83 -15.05 -16.80 -1.59
CA VAL A 83 -15.38 -18.01 -0.82
C VAL A 83 -14.63 -19.22 -1.37
N GLN A 84 -14.60 -19.37 -2.70
CA GLN A 84 -13.87 -20.47 -3.32
C GLN A 84 -12.39 -20.46 -2.94
N ALA A 85 -11.69 -19.33 -3.12
CA ALA A 85 -10.26 -19.25 -2.82
C ALA A 85 -9.97 -19.34 -1.32
N PHE A 86 -10.85 -18.82 -0.46
CA PHE A 86 -10.70 -18.95 0.99
C PHE A 86 -10.89 -20.41 1.45
N ASP A 87 -11.85 -21.14 0.87
CA ASP A 87 -12.05 -22.56 1.15
C ASP A 87 -10.85 -23.40 0.70
N GLU A 88 -10.20 -23.03 -0.41
CA GLU A 88 -8.97 -23.68 -0.90
C GLU A 88 -7.76 -23.49 0.04
N LEU A 89 -7.78 -22.50 0.94
CA LEU A 89 -6.78 -22.33 2.00
C LEU A 89 -6.99 -23.33 3.15
N THR A 90 -8.19 -23.88 3.30
CA THR A 90 -8.48 -24.83 4.38
C THR A 90 -7.96 -26.23 4.02
N PRO A 91 -7.34 -26.95 4.97
CA PRO A 91 -6.89 -28.30 4.73
C PRO A 91 -8.07 -29.24 4.45
N GLN A 92 -7.80 -30.27 3.64
CA GLN A 92 -8.79 -31.30 3.34
C GLN A 92 -9.10 -32.11 4.61
N ALA A 93 -10.37 -32.50 4.77
CA ALA A 93 -10.88 -33.12 6.00
C ALA A 93 -10.22 -34.46 6.35
N ASP A 94 -9.55 -35.10 5.39
CA ASP A 94 -8.93 -36.41 5.56
C ASP A 94 -7.53 -36.34 6.23
N ASP A 95 -6.93 -35.14 6.30
CA ASP A 95 -5.57 -34.93 6.82
C ASP A 95 -5.53 -34.55 8.31
N TYR A 96 -6.68 -34.21 8.91
CA TYR A 96 -6.76 -33.63 10.26
C TYR A 96 -7.92 -34.21 11.06
N SER A 97 -7.77 -34.28 12.38
CA SER A 97 -8.91 -34.46 13.28
C SER A 97 -9.85 -33.24 13.23
N ALA A 98 -11.09 -33.41 13.68
CA ALA A 98 -12.06 -32.31 13.71
C ALA A 98 -11.56 -31.10 14.54
N ASP A 99 -10.87 -31.36 15.66
CA ASP A 99 -10.33 -30.31 16.52
C ASP A 99 -9.16 -29.56 15.86
N GLU A 100 -8.28 -30.27 15.15
CA GLU A 100 -7.18 -29.65 14.41
C GLU A 100 -7.69 -28.83 13.22
N ALA A 101 -8.71 -29.33 12.51
CA ALA A 101 -9.34 -28.58 11.41
C ALA A 101 -10.03 -27.30 11.90
N GLU A 102 -10.69 -27.36 13.06
CA GLU A 102 -11.29 -26.17 13.68
C GLU A 102 -10.22 -25.18 14.15
N HIS A 103 -9.15 -25.67 14.79
CA HIS A 103 -8.03 -24.82 15.19
C HIS A 103 -7.38 -24.12 13.99
N PHE A 104 -7.19 -24.84 12.88
CA PHE A 104 -6.67 -24.27 11.64
C PHE A 104 -7.58 -23.16 11.11
N LYS A 105 -8.90 -23.39 11.06
CA LYS A 105 -9.86 -22.38 10.57
C LYS A 105 -9.85 -21.12 11.42
N GLN A 106 -9.79 -21.25 12.74
CA GLN A 106 -9.69 -20.11 13.66
C GLN A 106 -8.40 -19.33 13.43
N HIS A 107 -7.27 -20.03 13.27
CA HIS A 107 -5.99 -19.41 12.99
C HIS A 107 -6.00 -18.69 11.63
N LEU A 108 -6.56 -19.33 10.59
CA LEU A 108 -6.70 -18.74 9.26
C LEU A 108 -7.54 -17.46 9.29
N LEU A 109 -8.68 -17.47 9.98
CA LEU A 109 -9.54 -16.28 10.12
C LEU A 109 -8.86 -15.15 10.89
N PHE A 110 -8.10 -15.48 11.94
CA PHE A 110 -7.31 -14.52 12.69
C PHE A 110 -6.23 -13.88 11.81
N SER A 111 -5.47 -14.69 11.09
CA SER A 111 -4.42 -14.25 10.17
C SER A 111 -4.98 -13.41 9.03
N TYR A 112 -6.09 -13.82 8.42
CA TYR A 112 -6.81 -13.04 7.42
C TYR A 112 -7.16 -11.64 7.93
N GLY A 113 -7.71 -11.55 9.15
CA GLY A 113 -8.06 -10.29 9.78
C GLY A 113 -6.86 -9.38 10.04
N LEU A 114 -5.71 -9.95 10.44
CA LEU A 114 -4.47 -9.19 10.64
C LEU A 114 -3.94 -8.62 9.32
N VAL A 115 -3.82 -9.44 8.28
CA VAL A 115 -3.33 -9.03 6.96
C VAL A 115 -4.25 -7.96 6.36
N MET A 116 -5.57 -8.16 6.42
CA MET A 116 -6.56 -7.18 5.98
C MET A 116 -6.40 -5.86 6.75
N GLY A 117 -6.21 -5.92 8.07
CA GLY A 117 -6.00 -4.73 8.89
C GLY A 117 -4.76 -3.93 8.51
N LEU A 118 -3.66 -4.60 8.12
CA LEU A 118 -2.46 -3.92 7.64
C LEU A 118 -2.68 -3.24 6.28
N PHE A 119 -3.36 -3.90 5.34
CA PHE A 119 -3.74 -3.25 4.08
C PHE A 119 -4.67 -2.06 4.30
N MET A 120 -5.62 -2.16 5.23
CA MET A 120 -6.46 -1.03 5.59
C MET A 120 -5.66 0.13 6.20
N ALA A 121 -4.64 -0.17 7.01
CA ALA A 121 -3.75 0.84 7.58
C ALA A 121 -2.90 1.52 6.49
N GLU A 122 -2.35 0.75 5.54
CA GLU A 122 -1.65 1.31 4.38
C GLU A 122 -2.55 2.21 3.54
N GLY A 123 -3.75 1.73 3.23
CA GLY A 123 -4.75 2.50 2.50
C GLY A 123 -5.22 3.74 3.26
N ALA A 124 -5.26 3.71 4.59
CA ALA A 124 -5.58 4.90 5.39
C ALA A 124 -4.44 5.95 5.38
N LEU A 125 -3.19 5.53 5.24
CA LEU A 125 -2.03 6.41 5.17
C LEU A 125 -1.88 7.09 3.78
N ASP A 126 -2.25 6.40 2.69
CA ASP A 126 -2.32 6.96 1.34
C ASP A 126 -3.46 6.35 0.51
N GLN A 127 -4.70 6.78 0.78
CA GLN A 127 -5.88 6.22 0.13
C GLN A 127 -5.87 6.44 -1.39
N THR A 128 -5.39 7.61 -1.84
CA THR A 128 -5.34 7.92 -3.27
C THR A 128 -4.33 7.02 -3.99
N GLY A 129 -3.14 6.82 -3.41
CA GLY A 129 -2.15 5.90 -3.97
C GLY A 129 -2.60 4.45 -3.95
N PHE A 130 -3.19 4.02 -2.84
CA PHE A 130 -3.71 2.66 -2.65
C PHE A 130 -4.82 2.32 -3.65
N CYS A 131 -5.83 3.17 -3.80
CA CYS A 131 -6.92 2.93 -4.76
C CYS A 131 -6.46 3.03 -6.21
N ARG A 132 -5.46 3.88 -6.51
CA ARG A 132 -4.85 3.91 -7.85
C ARG A 132 -4.10 2.61 -8.16
N GLN A 133 -3.40 2.04 -7.18
CA GLN A 133 -2.75 0.73 -7.35
C GLN A 133 -3.78 -0.37 -7.56
N ALA A 134 -4.86 -0.38 -6.79
CA ALA A 134 -5.95 -1.34 -6.95
C ALA A 134 -6.58 -1.27 -8.35
N GLN A 135 -6.77 -0.06 -8.88
CA GLN A 135 -7.24 0.14 -10.25
C GLN A 135 -6.26 -0.44 -11.27
N ALA A 136 -4.96 -0.16 -11.11
CA ALA A 136 -3.94 -0.68 -12.01
C ALA A 136 -3.86 -2.21 -11.96
N HIS A 137 -4.05 -2.82 -10.79
CA HIS A 137 -4.15 -4.28 -10.62
C HIS A 137 -5.37 -4.82 -11.35
N ARG A 138 -6.57 -4.25 -11.13
CA ARG A 138 -7.79 -4.68 -11.81
C ARG A 138 -7.70 -4.58 -13.34
N ASP A 139 -7.02 -3.57 -13.85
CA ASP A 139 -6.88 -3.33 -15.29
C ASP A 139 -5.79 -4.20 -15.95
N ASP A 140 -5.00 -4.94 -15.17
CA ASP A 140 -3.99 -5.86 -15.69
C ASP A 140 -4.62 -7.23 -16.04
N PRO A 141 -4.73 -7.59 -17.34
CA PRO A 141 -5.39 -8.83 -17.75
C PRO A 141 -4.63 -10.11 -17.34
N GLU A 142 -3.36 -10.00 -16.96
CA GLU A 142 -2.54 -11.13 -16.54
C GLU A 142 -2.59 -11.39 -15.03
N THR A 143 -3.14 -10.44 -14.25
CA THR A 143 -3.16 -10.53 -12.80
C THR A 143 -4.57 -10.85 -12.31
N PRO A 144 -4.81 -12.05 -11.73
CA PRO A 144 -6.09 -12.37 -11.12
C PRO A 144 -6.48 -11.37 -10.03
N HIS A 145 -7.78 -11.11 -9.90
CA HIS A 145 -8.33 -10.29 -8.84
C HIS A 145 -9.66 -10.85 -8.31
N PHE A 146 -10.02 -10.40 -7.11
CA PHE A 146 -11.21 -10.86 -6.38
C PHE A 146 -12.36 -9.84 -6.41
N TRP A 147 -12.32 -8.84 -7.29
CA TRP A 147 -13.43 -7.88 -7.49
C TRP A 147 -14.33 -8.22 -8.68
N GLU A 148 -15.55 -7.66 -8.67
CA GLU A 148 -16.52 -7.65 -9.79
C GLU A 148 -16.18 -6.67 -10.91
#